data_AF-A0A1F5A5G2-F1
#
_entry.id   AF-A0A1F5A5G2-F1
#
_cell.length_a   1.000
_cell.length_b   1.000
_cell.length_c   1.000
_cell.angle_alpha   90.00
_cell.angle_beta   90.00
_cell.angle_gamma   90.00
#
_symmetry.space_group_name_H-M   'P 1'
#
loop_
_entity.id
_entity.type
_entity.pdbx_description
1 polymer ?
#
loop_
_entity_poly.entity_id
_entity_poly.type
_entity_poly.pdbx_seq_one_letter_code
_entity_poly.pdbx_strand_id
1 'polypeptide(L)'
;MTEERTMKKSGIVAGTIFLVAAGMIVAQGVGGTAGQTERERALASLVEAERAFSRTSDEKGIREAFLAWLAPDAIVFRPTPVEGRPVYEKMDPANPAHLIWEPEVAEIAASGELGYTSGPYRLSPQRGAEPTRFGHYVSVWKKQPDGAWRVFLDIGVQHDRPASASPITDVAAPRPEREFEALSLEAHRDESGVVAKQMAEFDLAVGQRGYRKALAKLATNDVRVYRPGKFPVTGKDRIKDLVPGSAGRVDPPRGPTSPDARKAYQGRFQVHVAWSGDLAVTFGSSEQTKTNSDVETASFLKIWRKGLSGTWKICLDIEIPVPPEKEKTS
;
A
#
# COMPACT_ATOMS: atom_id res chain seq x y z
N MET A 1 -27.83 46.93 71.65
CA MET A 1 -26.47 46.66 72.17
C MET A 1 -25.50 46.95 71.04
N THR A 2 -25.08 48.21 70.94
CA THR A 2 -23.75 48.74 71.31
C THR A 2 -22.72 48.44 70.22
N GLU A 3 -22.48 49.45 69.36
CA GLU A 3 -21.25 50.28 69.31
C GLU A 3 -20.16 49.58 68.49
N GLU A 4 -19.92 50.03 67.26
CA GLU A 4 -19.08 51.19 66.89
C GLU A 4 -17.58 50.90 67.01
N ARG A 5 -16.89 50.89 65.87
CA ARG A 5 -15.50 51.35 65.81
C ARG A 5 -15.26 52.16 64.55
N THR A 6 -15.25 53.46 64.78
CA THR A 6 -14.86 54.56 63.91
C THR A 6 -13.33 54.68 63.81
N MET A 7 -12.87 55.32 62.72
CA MET A 7 -11.63 56.11 62.48
C MET A 7 -10.93 55.67 61.17
N LYS A 8 -10.44 56.56 60.30
CA LYS A 8 -10.26 58.02 60.35
C LYS A 8 -10.08 58.57 58.92
N LYS A 9 -10.34 59.87 58.81
CA LYS A 9 -10.45 60.74 57.63
C LYS A 9 -9.12 61.11 56.93
N SER A 10 -9.32 61.69 55.74
CA SER A 10 -8.52 62.74 55.05
C SER A 10 -7.63 62.22 53.92
N GLY A 11 -7.66 62.73 52.69
CA GLY A 11 -8.42 63.81 52.06
C GLY A 11 -7.67 64.30 50.80
N ILE A 12 -8.44 64.86 49.84
CA ILE A 12 -8.05 65.81 48.74
C ILE A 12 -7.11 65.19 47.66
N VAL A 13 -7.20 65.39 46.33
CA VAL A 13 -7.66 66.48 45.45
C VAL A 13 -8.10 65.90 44.09
N ALA A 14 -9.01 66.62 43.43
CA ALA A 14 -9.54 66.43 42.10
C ALA A 14 -8.49 66.36 40.96
N GLY A 15 -8.86 65.68 39.87
CA GLY A 15 -8.14 65.71 38.60
C GLY A 15 -8.79 64.82 37.54
N THR A 16 -9.81 65.35 36.86
CA THR A 16 -10.49 64.72 35.72
C THR A 16 -9.56 64.61 34.52
N ILE A 17 -9.34 63.41 33.98
CA ILE A 17 -8.90 63.21 32.59
C ILE A 17 -9.86 62.20 31.95
N PHE A 18 -10.66 62.70 31.00
CA PHE A 18 -11.41 61.89 30.05
C PHE A 18 -10.44 61.23 29.07
N LEU A 19 -10.38 59.89 29.07
CA LEU A 19 -9.79 59.12 27.98
C LEU A 19 -10.91 58.34 27.30
N VAL A 20 -11.24 58.79 26.09
CA VAL A 20 -12.11 58.08 25.15
C VAL A 20 -11.33 56.85 24.66
N ALA A 21 -11.65 55.67 25.18
CA ALA A 21 -11.17 54.41 24.65
C ALA A 21 -12.10 53.98 23.50
N ALA A 22 -11.60 54.10 22.26
CA ALA A 22 -12.23 53.51 21.09
C ALA A 22 -12.28 51.99 21.24
N GLY A 23 -13.49 51.42 21.26
CA GLY A 23 -13.70 49.98 21.29
C GLY A 23 -13.25 49.32 19.99
N MET A 24 -12.17 48.55 20.04
CA MET A 24 -11.90 47.52 19.03
C MET A 24 -12.82 46.33 19.30
N ILE A 25 -13.82 46.15 18.43
CA ILE A 25 -14.52 44.88 18.29
C ILE A 25 -13.52 43.89 17.71
N VAL A 26 -12.92 43.06 18.55
CA VAL A 26 -12.20 41.87 18.08
C VAL A 26 -13.26 40.87 17.64
N ALA A 27 -13.51 40.82 16.34
CA ALA A 27 -14.21 39.70 15.73
C ALA A 27 -13.35 38.46 15.97
N GLN A 28 -13.75 37.65 16.94
CA GLN A 28 -13.18 36.32 17.13
C GLN A 28 -13.58 35.48 15.92
N GLY A 29 -12.69 35.44 14.93
CA GLY A 29 -12.75 34.43 13.90
C GLY A 29 -12.69 33.07 14.58
N VAL A 30 -13.80 32.35 14.53
CA VAL A 30 -13.83 30.91 14.76
C VAL A 30 -12.93 30.32 13.68
N GLY A 31 -11.65 30.18 13.99
CA GLY A 31 -10.71 29.40 13.21
C GLY A 31 -11.16 27.95 13.33
N GLY A 32 -12.11 27.56 12.48
CA GLY A 32 -12.40 26.16 12.25
C GLY A 32 -11.09 25.52 11.84
N THR A 33 -10.63 24.55 12.62
CA THR A 33 -9.69 23.54 12.13
C THR A 33 -10.27 23.04 10.82
N ALA A 34 -9.64 23.35 9.69
CA ALA A 34 -10.06 22.85 8.39
C ALA A 34 -10.22 21.33 8.53
N GLY A 35 -11.47 20.85 8.46
CA GLY A 35 -11.81 19.47 8.73
C GLY A 35 -11.06 18.58 7.75
N GLN A 36 -10.51 17.46 8.24
CA GLN A 36 -9.90 16.44 7.40
C GLN A 36 -10.83 16.11 6.23
N THR A 37 -10.28 15.95 5.03
CA THR A 37 -11.05 15.48 3.87
C THR A 37 -11.58 14.06 4.13
N GLU A 38 -12.62 13.65 3.42
CA GLU A 38 -13.12 12.26 3.51
C GLU A 38 -12.03 11.24 3.18
N ARG A 39 -11.20 11.54 2.18
CA ARG A 39 -10.05 10.73 1.83
C ARG A 39 -9.03 10.62 2.96
N GLU A 40 -8.72 11.71 3.66
CA GLU A 40 -7.80 11.67 4.81
C GLU A 40 -8.35 10.81 5.95
N ARG A 41 -9.66 10.89 6.23
CA ARG A 41 -10.31 9.98 7.18
C ARG A 41 -10.26 8.53 6.71
N ALA A 42 -10.51 8.28 5.43
CA ALA A 42 -10.46 6.94 4.86
C ALA A 42 -9.04 6.35 4.92
N LEU A 43 -8.02 7.14 4.61
CA LEU A 43 -6.61 6.77 4.75
C LEU A 43 -6.25 6.45 6.19
N ALA A 44 -6.63 7.30 7.15
CA ALA A 44 -6.38 7.05 8.57
C ALA A 44 -7.06 5.75 9.03
N SER A 45 -8.30 5.50 8.57
CA SER A 45 -9.02 4.26 8.88
C SER A 45 -8.35 3.01 8.29
N LEU A 46 -7.74 3.13 7.10
CA LEU A 46 -6.99 2.05 6.46
C LEU A 46 -5.71 1.71 7.24
N VAL A 47 -4.96 2.74 7.66
CA VAL A 47 -3.76 2.55 8.49
C VAL A 47 -4.12 1.90 9.82
N GLU A 48 -5.23 2.30 10.44
CA GLU A 48 -5.68 1.68 11.69
C GLU A 48 -6.13 0.23 11.48
N ALA A 49 -6.80 -0.09 10.36
CA ALA A 49 -7.16 -1.47 10.02
C ALA A 49 -5.92 -2.36 9.86
N GLU A 50 -4.85 -1.87 9.23
CA GLU A 50 -3.59 -2.59 9.10
C GLU A 50 -2.92 -2.83 10.46
N ARG A 51 -2.87 -1.80 11.32
CA ARG A 51 -2.33 -1.95 12.68
C ARG A 51 -3.16 -2.93 13.50
N ALA A 52 -4.49 -2.90 13.38
CA ALA A 52 -5.38 -3.84 14.04
C ALA A 52 -5.18 -5.28 13.52
N PHE A 53 -4.91 -5.45 12.23
CA PHE A 53 -4.56 -6.73 11.65
C PHE A 53 -3.24 -7.27 12.24
N SER A 54 -2.18 -6.45 12.28
CA SER A 54 -0.92 -6.85 12.91
C SER A 54 -1.06 -7.16 14.39
N ARG A 55 -1.82 -6.34 15.15
CA ARG A 55 -2.14 -6.61 16.56
C ARG A 55 -2.90 -7.92 16.74
N THR A 56 -3.79 -8.28 15.81
CA THR A 56 -4.47 -9.57 15.87
C THR A 56 -3.49 -10.73 15.68
N SER A 57 -2.50 -10.57 14.78
CA SER A 57 -1.43 -11.57 14.58
C SER A 57 -0.53 -11.68 15.78
N ASP A 58 -0.28 -10.55 16.46
CA ASP A 58 0.33 -10.56 17.78
C ASP A 58 -0.55 -11.37 18.74
N GLU A 59 -1.68 -10.84 19.17
CA GLU A 59 -2.46 -11.37 20.27
C GLU A 59 -2.96 -12.82 20.06
N LYS A 60 -3.30 -13.18 18.81
CA LYS A 60 -4.02 -14.43 18.50
C LYS A 60 -3.26 -15.39 17.58
N GLY A 61 -2.14 -14.97 17.02
CA GLY A 61 -1.37 -15.76 16.07
C GLY A 61 -1.78 -15.53 14.61
N ILE A 62 -0.93 -16.04 13.71
CA ILE A 62 -1.02 -15.80 12.26
C ILE A 62 -2.35 -16.31 11.70
N ARG A 63 -2.73 -17.54 12.03
CA ARG A 63 -3.91 -18.19 11.47
C ARG A 63 -5.17 -17.36 11.75
N GLU A 64 -5.40 -17.03 13.00
CA GLU A 64 -6.59 -16.33 13.49
C GLU A 64 -6.65 -14.91 12.92
N ALA A 65 -5.51 -14.23 12.81
CA ALA A 65 -5.44 -12.91 12.21
C ALA A 65 -5.85 -12.93 10.73
N PHE A 66 -5.22 -13.79 9.92
CA PHE A 66 -5.54 -13.83 8.49
C PHE A 66 -7.00 -14.28 8.25
N LEU A 67 -7.54 -15.24 9.01
CA LEU A 67 -8.94 -15.65 8.86
C LEU A 67 -9.94 -14.56 9.26
N ALA A 68 -9.58 -13.64 10.17
CA ALA A 68 -10.40 -12.53 10.58
C ALA A 68 -10.38 -11.35 9.60
N TRP A 69 -9.24 -11.11 8.94
CA TRP A 69 -9.01 -9.90 8.15
C TRP A 69 -9.04 -10.09 6.64
N LEU A 70 -8.88 -11.32 6.12
CA LEU A 70 -9.00 -11.60 4.70
C LEU A 70 -10.44 -11.39 4.19
N ALA A 71 -10.54 -10.82 3.00
CA ALA A 71 -11.79 -10.81 2.23
C ALA A 71 -12.20 -12.25 1.86
N PRO A 72 -13.49 -12.51 1.63
CA PRO A 72 -13.94 -13.83 1.19
C PRO A 72 -13.25 -14.31 -0.09
N ASP A 73 -12.96 -13.38 -1.01
CA ASP A 73 -12.30 -13.58 -2.30
C ASP A 73 -10.80 -13.22 -2.28
N ALA A 74 -10.19 -13.17 -1.10
CA ALA A 74 -8.81 -12.74 -0.97
C ALA A 74 -7.82 -13.70 -1.67
N ILE A 75 -6.78 -13.13 -2.25
CA ILE A 75 -5.66 -13.87 -2.85
C ILE A 75 -4.39 -13.64 -2.03
N VAL A 76 -3.66 -14.71 -1.72
CA VAL A 76 -2.35 -14.65 -1.07
C VAL A 76 -1.29 -15.33 -1.92
N PHE A 77 -0.04 -14.89 -1.81
CA PHE A 77 1.04 -15.38 -2.66
C PHE A 77 1.88 -16.46 -1.96
N ARG A 78 1.87 -17.70 -2.46
CA ARG A 78 2.54 -18.87 -1.84
C ARG A 78 3.24 -19.85 -2.82
N PRO A 79 4.27 -19.45 -3.59
CA PRO A 79 4.62 -18.09 -4.01
C PRO A 79 3.76 -17.62 -5.20
N THR A 80 2.95 -18.50 -5.80
CA THR A 80 1.92 -18.17 -6.79
C THR A 80 0.66 -17.59 -6.12
N PRO A 81 -0.14 -16.77 -6.83
CA PRO A 81 -1.43 -16.31 -6.31
C PRO A 81 -2.38 -17.49 -6.11
N VAL A 82 -2.89 -17.67 -4.88
CA VAL A 82 -3.86 -18.71 -4.51
C VAL A 82 -4.96 -18.12 -3.64
N GLU A 83 -6.11 -18.80 -3.55
CA GLU A 83 -7.18 -18.43 -2.62
C GLU A 83 -6.66 -18.37 -1.17
N GLY A 84 -6.92 -17.26 -0.50
CA GLY A 84 -6.34 -16.93 0.80
C GLY A 84 -6.87 -17.77 1.94
N ARG A 85 -8.21 -17.84 2.10
CA ARG A 85 -8.83 -18.50 3.26
C ARG A 85 -8.41 -19.97 3.40
N PRO A 86 -8.40 -20.80 2.34
CA PRO A 86 -7.98 -22.20 2.45
C PRO A 86 -6.53 -22.38 2.92
N VAL A 87 -5.64 -21.42 2.67
CA VAL A 87 -4.24 -21.46 3.14
C VAL A 87 -4.18 -21.43 4.67
N TYR A 88 -4.96 -20.56 5.30
CA TYR A 88 -4.95 -20.38 6.75
C TYR A 88 -5.88 -21.33 7.49
N GLU A 89 -6.96 -21.79 6.85
CA GLU A 89 -7.81 -22.85 7.42
C GLU A 89 -7.02 -24.16 7.61
N LYS A 90 -6.09 -24.46 6.69
CA LYS A 90 -5.17 -25.62 6.76
C LYS A 90 -3.94 -25.39 7.64
N MET A 91 -3.69 -24.16 8.08
CA MET A 91 -2.59 -23.87 9.00
C MET A 91 -2.90 -24.49 10.36
N ASP A 92 -1.91 -25.14 10.96
CA ASP A 92 -2.03 -25.70 12.31
C ASP A 92 -2.40 -24.59 13.31
N PRO A 93 -3.52 -24.70 14.06
CA PRO A 93 -3.86 -23.76 15.12
C PRO A 93 -2.81 -23.65 16.23
N ALA A 94 -1.96 -24.67 16.40
CA ALA A 94 -0.85 -24.66 17.33
C ALA A 94 0.45 -24.07 16.75
N ASN A 95 0.42 -23.51 15.53
CA ASN A 95 1.60 -22.89 14.91
C ASN A 95 2.19 -21.81 15.82
N PRO A 96 3.40 -22.00 16.35
CA PRO A 96 3.96 -21.07 17.33
C PRO A 96 4.49 -19.79 16.67
N ALA A 97 4.66 -19.77 15.35
CA ALA A 97 5.32 -18.70 14.63
C ALA A 97 4.66 -17.34 14.91
N HIS A 98 5.49 -16.35 15.20
CA HIS A 98 5.05 -15.03 15.62
C HIS A 98 5.43 -13.99 14.57
N LEU A 99 4.43 -13.46 13.87
CA LEU A 99 4.58 -12.51 12.78
C LEU A 99 4.08 -11.13 13.24
N ILE A 100 4.94 -10.13 13.12
CA ILE A 100 4.63 -8.73 13.43
C ILE A 100 5.09 -7.86 12.26
N TRP A 101 4.31 -6.83 11.96
CA TRP A 101 4.62 -5.87 10.90
C TRP A 101 4.08 -4.49 11.25
N GLU A 102 4.51 -3.49 10.52
CA GLU A 102 4.05 -2.12 10.70
C GLU A 102 3.97 -1.41 9.35
N PRO A 103 2.90 -0.66 9.06
CA PRO A 103 2.81 0.12 7.82
C PRO A 103 3.81 1.27 7.84
N GLU A 104 4.69 1.33 6.84
CA GLU A 104 5.55 2.48 6.55
C GLU A 104 4.99 3.37 5.44
N VAL A 105 4.08 2.83 4.63
CA VAL A 105 3.38 3.54 3.56
C VAL A 105 1.93 3.08 3.49
N ALA A 106 1.05 4.01 3.21
CA ALA A 106 -0.35 3.74 2.89
C ALA A 106 -0.83 4.69 1.80
N GLU A 107 -1.58 4.18 0.83
CA GLU A 107 -2.25 4.99 -0.17
C GLU A 107 -3.67 4.49 -0.34
N ILE A 108 -4.59 5.42 -0.55
CA ILE A 108 -6.00 5.13 -0.78
C ILE A 108 -6.48 5.91 -2.01
N ALA A 109 -7.32 5.24 -2.80
CA ALA A 109 -8.04 5.83 -3.91
C ALA A 109 -8.95 6.97 -3.44
N ALA A 110 -9.26 7.93 -4.30
CA ALA A 110 -10.15 9.04 -3.97
C ALA A 110 -11.55 8.57 -3.55
N SER A 111 -12.05 7.43 -4.08
CA SER A 111 -13.32 6.83 -3.67
C SER A 111 -13.30 6.16 -2.28
N GLY A 112 -12.14 6.04 -1.62
CA GLY A 112 -12.04 5.66 -0.20
C GLY A 112 -12.33 4.19 0.14
N GLU A 113 -12.42 3.34 -0.88
CA GLU A 113 -12.81 1.92 -0.84
C GLU A 113 -11.71 0.95 -1.26
N LEU A 114 -10.74 1.40 -2.07
CA LEU A 114 -9.54 0.64 -2.43
C LEU A 114 -8.29 1.36 -1.92
N GLY A 115 -7.39 0.63 -1.27
CA GLY A 115 -6.09 1.17 -0.88
C GLY A 115 -5.06 0.07 -0.70
N TYR A 116 -3.82 0.46 -0.44
CA TYR A 116 -2.77 -0.48 -0.07
C TYR A 116 -1.92 0.06 1.06
N THR A 117 -1.28 -0.85 1.77
CA THR A 117 -0.30 -0.60 2.81
C THR A 117 0.93 -1.45 2.53
N SER A 118 2.08 -1.01 3.01
CA SER A 118 3.30 -1.79 2.98
C SER A 118 4.22 -1.35 4.10
N GLY A 119 5.09 -2.25 4.54
CA GLY A 119 6.16 -1.96 5.47
C GLY A 119 6.91 -3.22 5.88
N PRO A 120 7.86 -3.10 6.82
CA PRO A 120 8.66 -4.22 7.26
C PRO A 120 7.84 -5.19 8.09
N TYR A 121 8.14 -6.48 7.94
CA TYR A 121 7.70 -7.53 8.86
C TYR A 121 8.90 -8.26 9.48
N ARG A 122 8.65 -8.86 10.63
CA ARG A 122 9.56 -9.72 11.37
C ARG A 122 8.83 -11.00 11.73
N LEU A 123 9.45 -12.15 11.47
CA LEU A 123 8.92 -13.45 11.85
C LEU A 123 9.90 -14.12 12.82
N SER A 124 9.38 -14.46 13.99
CA SER A 124 10.06 -15.26 15.00
C SER A 124 9.51 -16.69 15.00
N PRO A 125 10.31 -17.71 15.36
CA PRO A 125 9.83 -19.08 15.52
C PRO A 125 8.72 -19.20 16.57
N GLN A 126 8.75 -18.33 17.58
CA GLN A 126 7.71 -18.19 18.59
C GLN A 126 7.73 -16.79 19.22
N ARG A 127 6.64 -16.43 19.92
CA ARG A 127 6.57 -15.18 20.70
C ARG A 127 7.72 -15.09 21.69
N GLY A 128 8.39 -13.94 21.72
CA GLY A 128 9.52 -13.67 22.61
C GLY A 128 10.87 -14.23 22.13
N ALA A 129 10.90 -15.01 21.05
CA ALA A 129 12.16 -15.42 20.41
C ALA A 129 12.66 -14.35 19.44
N GLU A 130 13.97 -14.35 19.21
CA GLU A 130 14.60 -13.49 18.21
C GLU A 130 14.05 -13.75 16.81
N PRO A 131 13.73 -12.68 16.03
CA PRO A 131 13.25 -12.86 14.66
C PRO A 131 14.32 -13.50 13.79
N THR A 132 13.92 -14.53 13.04
CA THR A 132 14.78 -15.28 12.13
C THR A 132 14.58 -14.89 10.67
N ARG A 133 13.42 -14.28 10.34
CA ARG A 133 13.12 -13.80 8.98
C ARG A 133 12.63 -12.35 9.01
N PHE A 134 13.06 -11.61 7.99
CA PHE A 134 12.75 -10.20 7.78
C PHE A 134 12.25 -10.03 6.35
N GLY A 135 11.37 -9.07 6.15
CA GLY A 135 10.92 -8.75 4.81
C GLY A 135 10.06 -7.51 4.80
N HIS A 136 9.43 -7.27 3.66
CA HIS A 136 8.33 -6.32 3.56
C HIS A 136 7.09 -7.00 3.03
N TYR A 137 5.94 -6.55 3.52
CA TYR A 137 4.63 -6.98 3.06
C TYR A 137 4.03 -5.92 2.15
N VAL A 138 3.07 -6.31 1.33
CA VAL A 138 2.11 -5.43 0.66
C VAL A 138 0.74 -6.05 0.86
N SER A 139 -0.16 -5.29 1.47
CA SER A 139 -1.56 -5.67 1.61
C SER A 139 -2.41 -4.70 0.79
N VAL A 140 -3.22 -5.23 -0.12
CA VAL A 140 -4.24 -4.45 -0.84
C VAL A 140 -5.57 -4.67 -0.14
N TRP A 141 -6.25 -3.58 0.18
CA TRP A 141 -7.43 -3.55 1.01
C TRP A 141 -8.65 -3.10 0.21
N LYS A 142 -9.77 -3.77 0.43
CA LYS A 142 -11.08 -3.36 -0.06
C LYS A 142 -12.01 -3.10 1.12
N LYS A 143 -12.65 -1.94 1.14
CA LYS A 143 -13.76 -1.65 2.05
C LYS A 143 -14.99 -2.40 1.56
N GLN A 144 -15.56 -3.21 2.45
CA GLN A 144 -16.76 -4.01 2.18
C GLN A 144 -18.02 -3.13 2.26
N PRO A 145 -19.18 -3.60 1.75
CA PRO A 145 -20.43 -2.85 1.81
C PRO A 145 -20.89 -2.48 3.23
N ASP A 146 -20.47 -3.24 4.25
CA ASP A 146 -20.73 -2.95 5.67
C ASP A 146 -19.76 -1.91 6.28
N GLY A 147 -18.85 -1.37 5.47
CA GLY A 147 -17.83 -0.40 5.88
C GLY A 147 -16.55 -1.02 6.45
N ALA A 148 -16.49 -2.34 6.64
CA ALA A 148 -15.32 -3.01 7.19
C ALA A 148 -14.19 -3.10 6.15
N TRP A 149 -12.95 -2.89 6.59
CA TRP A 149 -11.77 -3.17 5.78
C TRP A 149 -11.48 -4.67 5.75
N ARG A 150 -11.19 -5.21 4.55
CA ARG A 150 -10.71 -6.58 4.36
C ARG A 150 -9.52 -6.61 3.41
N VAL A 151 -8.55 -7.45 3.71
CA VAL A 151 -7.38 -7.68 2.86
C VAL A 151 -7.83 -8.47 1.63
N PHE A 152 -7.74 -7.86 0.47
CA PHE A 152 -8.03 -8.47 -0.83
C PHE A 152 -6.79 -9.17 -1.40
N LEU A 153 -5.60 -8.59 -1.27
CA LEU A 153 -4.34 -9.22 -1.70
C LEU A 153 -3.31 -9.15 -0.56
N ASP A 154 -2.57 -10.23 -0.33
CA ASP A 154 -1.43 -10.26 0.57
C ASP A 154 -0.20 -10.90 -0.07
N ILE A 155 0.90 -10.15 -0.14
CA ILE A 155 2.18 -10.61 -0.66
C ILE A 155 3.32 -10.14 0.24
N GLY A 156 4.27 -11.02 0.54
CA GLY A 156 5.47 -10.70 1.31
C GLY A 156 6.74 -11.07 0.54
N VAL A 157 7.73 -10.17 0.55
CA VAL A 157 9.07 -10.44 0.02
C VAL A 157 10.07 -10.48 1.16
N GLN A 158 10.82 -11.57 1.25
CA GLN A 158 11.88 -11.71 2.25
C GLN A 158 13.13 -10.97 1.79
N HIS A 159 13.82 -10.30 2.72
CA HIS A 159 15.14 -9.71 2.49
C HIS A 159 16.06 -9.95 3.69
N ASP A 160 17.34 -9.60 3.54
CA ASP A 160 18.32 -9.70 4.63
C ASP A 160 17.93 -8.83 5.83
N ARG A 161 18.42 -9.17 7.02
CA ARG A 161 18.18 -8.37 8.22
C ARG A 161 18.62 -6.91 7.96
N PRO A 162 17.76 -5.91 8.24
CA PRO A 162 18.15 -4.52 8.06
C PRO A 162 19.28 -4.15 9.02
N ALA A 163 20.24 -3.36 8.53
CA ALA A 163 21.39 -2.91 9.32
C ALA A 163 20.99 -2.02 10.52
N SER A 164 19.86 -1.34 10.42
CA SER A 164 19.23 -0.61 11.53
C SER A 164 17.71 -0.71 11.43
N ALA A 165 17.04 -0.83 12.58
CA ALA A 165 15.60 -0.66 12.68
C ALA A 165 15.34 0.77 13.16
N SER A 166 15.00 1.66 12.24
CA SER A 166 14.46 2.96 12.64
C SER A 166 12.98 2.78 12.98
N PRO A 167 12.49 3.35 14.09
CA PRO A 167 11.05 3.38 14.36
C PRO A 167 10.33 4.06 13.19
N ILE A 168 9.22 3.49 12.74
CA ILE A 168 8.37 4.14 11.76
C ILE A 168 7.56 5.21 12.52
N THR A 169 7.97 6.46 12.40
CA THR A 169 7.28 7.57 13.09
C THR A 169 6.10 8.10 12.27
N ASP A 170 6.20 8.04 10.94
CA ASP A 170 5.17 8.53 10.02
C ASP A 170 4.91 7.52 8.90
N VAL A 171 3.62 7.29 8.60
CA VAL A 171 3.21 6.49 7.44
C VAL A 171 3.21 7.39 6.22
N ALA A 172 4.10 7.12 5.26
CA ALA A 172 4.14 7.86 4.01
C ALA A 172 2.81 7.73 3.26
N ALA A 173 2.24 8.86 2.85
CA ALA A 173 0.93 8.91 2.22
C ALA A 173 0.95 9.80 0.97
N PRO A 174 1.20 9.22 -0.21
CA PRO A 174 1.09 9.95 -1.47
C PRO A 174 -0.31 10.57 -1.60
N ARG A 175 -0.34 11.87 -1.91
CA ARG A 175 -1.59 12.56 -2.20
C ARG A 175 -1.91 12.44 -3.68
N PRO A 176 -3.18 12.26 -4.06
CA PRO A 176 -3.57 12.31 -5.44
C PRO A 176 -3.28 13.72 -5.96
N GLU A 177 -2.82 13.79 -7.19
CA GLU A 177 -2.39 15.06 -7.78
C GLU A 177 -3.60 15.95 -8.14
N ARG A 178 -4.82 15.40 -8.12
CA ARG A 178 -6.11 16.07 -8.30
C ARG A 178 -7.25 15.32 -7.59
N GLU A 179 -8.42 15.93 -7.49
CA GLU A 179 -9.65 15.23 -7.07
C GLU A 179 -10.19 14.34 -8.19
N PHE A 180 -10.75 13.20 -7.81
CA PHE A 180 -11.38 12.24 -8.72
C PHE A 180 -12.78 11.90 -8.21
N GLU A 181 -13.75 11.93 -9.12
CA GLU A 181 -15.12 11.48 -8.85
C GLU A 181 -15.26 9.97 -9.12
N ALA A 182 -16.30 9.38 -8.53
CA ALA A 182 -16.63 7.99 -8.81
C ALA A 182 -17.04 7.79 -10.28
N LEU A 183 -16.47 6.76 -10.91
CA LEU A 183 -16.79 6.33 -12.26
C LEU A 183 -18.16 5.65 -12.31
N SER A 184 -18.82 5.77 -13.45
CA SER A 184 -19.94 4.88 -13.79
C SER A 184 -19.45 3.44 -13.97
N LEU A 185 -20.36 2.47 -13.95
CA LEU A 185 -20.01 1.06 -14.19
C LEU A 185 -19.34 0.85 -15.56
N GLU A 186 -19.80 1.56 -16.60
CA GLU A 186 -19.21 1.49 -17.94
C GLU A 186 -17.80 2.08 -17.94
N ALA A 187 -17.64 3.29 -17.40
CA ALA A 187 -16.33 3.94 -17.33
C ALA A 187 -15.33 3.15 -16.47
N HIS A 188 -15.78 2.49 -15.40
CA HIS A 188 -14.94 1.61 -14.58
C HIS A 188 -14.44 0.38 -15.35
N ARG A 189 -15.30 -0.22 -16.19
CA ARG A 189 -14.91 -1.33 -17.08
C ARG A 189 -13.91 -0.87 -18.14
N ASP A 190 -14.17 0.28 -18.75
CA ASP A 190 -13.26 0.85 -19.74
C ASP A 190 -11.89 1.16 -19.12
N GLU A 191 -11.88 1.76 -17.93
CA GLU A 191 -10.64 2.08 -17.20
C GLU A 191 -9.87 0.80 -16.82
N SER A 192 -10.56 -0.27 -16.45
CA SER A 192 -9.95 -1.59 -16.23
C SER A 192 -9.28 -2.12 -17.51
N GLY A 193 -9.90 -1.93 -18.67
CA GLY A 193 -9.32 -2.25 -19.97
C GLY A 193 -8.09 -1.40 -20.30
N VAL A 194 -8.08 -0.12 -19.94
CA VAL A 194 -6.93 0.78 -20.09
C VAL A 194 -5.74 0.30 -19.25
N VAL A 195 -5.95 -0.05 -17.97
CA VAL A 195 -4.89 -0.57 -17.10
C VAL A 195 -4.35 -1.91 -17.62
N ALA A 196 -5.23 -2.80 -18.09
CA ALA A 196 -4.82 -4.07 -18.70
C ALA A 196 -3.93 -3.85 -19.94
N LYS A 197 -4.27 -2.88 -20.79
CA LYS A 197 -3.44 -2.48 -21.94
C LYS A 197 -2.10 -1.90 -21.49
N GLN A 198 -2.08 -1.07 -20.44
CA GLN A 198 -0.84 -0.48 -19.93
C GLN A 198 0.12 -1.55 -19.36
N MET A 199 -0.43 -2.58 -18.70
CA MET A 199 0.33 -3.75 -18.25
C MET A 199 0.92 -4.52 -19.44
N ALA A 200 0.12 -4.72 -20.50
CA ALA A 200 0.61 -5.37 -21.73
C ALA A 200 1.73 -4.58 -22.42
N GLU A 201 1.60 -3.25 -22.48
CA GLU A 201 2.64 -2.36 -23.01
C GLU A 201 3.90 -2.37 -22.15
N PHE A 202 3.76 -2.47 -20.83
CA PHE A 202 4.88 -2.64 -19.91
C PHE A 202 5.64 -3.94 -20.22
N ASP A 203 4.95 -5.06 -20.34
CA ASP A 203 5.58 -6.36 -20.64
C ASP A 203 6.27 -6.37 -22.01
N LEU A 204 5.62 -5.80 -23.03
CA LEU A 204 6.25 -5.62 -24.34
C LEU A 204 7.52 -4.76 -24.23
N ALA A 205 7.46 -3.67 -23.46
CA ALA A 205 8.62 -2.83 -23.20
C ALA A 205 9.74 -3.61 -22.48
N VAL A 206 9.42 -4.46 -21.49
CA VAL A 206 10.39 -5.32 -20.80
C VAL A 206 11.12 -6.22 -21.81
N GLY A 207 10.38 -6.88 -22.72
CA GLY A 207 10.98 -7.74 -23.75
C GLY A 207 11.87 -6.97 -24.75
N GLN A 208 11.51 -5.74 -25.10
CA GLN A 208 12.25 -4.94 -26.09
C GLN A 208 13.50 -4.25 -25.53
N ARG A 209 13.44 -3.77 -24.28
CA ARG A 209 14.45 -2.85 -23.72
C ARG A 209 15.01 -3.27 -22.36
N GLY A 210 14.54 -4.39 -21.81
CA GLY A 210 14.87 -4.85 -20.47
C GLY A 210 13.99 -4.23 -19.38
N TYR A 211 13.85 -4.96 -18.27
CA TYR A 211 12.94 -4.64 -17.18
C TYR A 211 13.23 -3.29 -16.54
N ARG A 212 14.51 -3.04 -16.21
CA ARG A 212 14.97 -1.80 -15.57
C ARG A 212 14.52 -0.57 -16.35
N LYS A 213 14.76 -0.56 -17.66
CA LYS A 213 14.44 0.58 -18.54
C LYS A 213 12.93 0.72 -18.76
N ALA A 214 12.19 -0.39 -18.83
CA ALA A 214 10.73 -0.35 -18.93
C ALA A 214 10.10 0.23 -17.65
N LEU A 215 10.51 -0.27 -16.47
CA LEU A 215 10.04 0.24 -15.17
C LEU A 215 10.43 1.70 -14.98
N ALA A 216 11.69 2.06 -15.23
CA ALA A 216 12.14 3.45 -15.17
C ALA A 216 11.46 4.36 -16.20
N LYS A 217 10.72 3.86 -17.19
CA LYS A 217 9.88 4.70 -18.05
C LYS A 217 8.51 4.93 -17.43
N LEU A 218 7.87 3.85 -16.98
CA LEU A 218 6.47 3.82 -16.56
C LEU A 218 6.23 4.06 -15.06
N ALA A 219 7.29 4.14 -14.25
CA ALA A 219 7.17 4.36 -12.82
C ALA A 219 6.88 5.83 -12.45
N THR A 220 6.20 6.04 -11.32
CA THR A 220 6.17 7.33 -10.62
C THR A 220 7.55 7.69 -10.07
N ASN A 221 7.77 8.94 -9.67
CA ASN A 221 9.06 9.36 -9.12
C ASN A 221 9.33 8.74 -7.75
N ASP A 222 8.26 8.50 -6.97
CA ASP A 222 8.23 7.90 -5.64
C ASP A 222 8.05 6.37 -5.66
N VAL A 223 8.27 5.72 -6.80
CA VAL A 223 8.05 4.27 -6.94
C VAL A 223 8.80 3.47 -5.88
N ARG A 224 8.15 2.44 -5.34
CA ARG A 224 8.73 1.50 -4.40
C ARG A 224 8.97 0.15 -5.08
N VAL A 225 10.18 -0.37 -4.99
CA VAL A 225 10.59 -1.62 -5.68
C VAL A 225 11.04 -2.66 -4.65
N TYR A 226 10.51 -3.87 -4.81
CA TYR A 226 10.64 -4.97 -3.85
C TYR A 226 11.19 -6.19 -4.61
N ARG A 227 12.32 -6.74 -4.15
CA ARG A 227 12.96 -7.93 -4.74
C ARG A 227 13.50 -8.86 -3.63
N PRO A 228 13.47 -10.19 -3.81
CA PRO A 228 13.95 -11.13 -2.80
C PRO A 228 15.41 -10.88 -2.43
N GLY A 229 15.71 -11.04 -1.14
CA GLY A 229 17.06 -10.91 -0.60
C GLY A 229 17.58 -9.46 -0.54
N LYS A 230 16.79 -8.45 -0.93
CA LYS A 230 17.22 -7.05 -0.93
C LYS A 230 16.20 -6.15 -0.24
N PHE A 231 16.70 -5.23 0.58
CA PHE A 231 15.86 -4.22 1.22
C PHE A 231 15.17 -3.36 0.14
N PRO A 232 13.88 -2.99 0.30
CA PRO A 232 13.18 -2.20 -0.72
C PRO A 232 13.85 -0.84 -0.97
N VAL A 233 13.70 -0.36 -2.20
CA VAL A 233 14.13 0.99 -2.57
C VAL A 233 12.92 1.85 -2.93
N THR A 234 12.97 3.11 -2.53
CA THR A 234 12.01 4.14 -2.93
C THR A 234 12.72 5.13 -3.85
N GLY A 235 12.10 5.49 -4.95
CA GLY A 235 12.65 6.44 -5.90
C GLY A 235 13.00 5.82 -7.26
N LYS A 236 12.64 6.51 -8.32
CA LYS A 236 12.85 6.07 -9.71
C LYS A 236 14.34 5.94 -10.08
N ASP A 237 15.19 6.78 -9.52
CA ASP A 237 16.64 6.76 -9.66
C ASP A 237 17.30 5.55 -8.95
N ARG A 238 16.61 4.97 -7.96
CA ARG A 238 17.05 3.82 -7.16
C ARG A 238 16.67 2.47 -7.76
N ILE A 239 15.82 2.41 -8.80
CA ILE A 239 15.41 1.15 -9.48
C ILE A 239 16.62 0.27 -9.85
N LYS A 240 17.72 0.91 -10.31
CA LYS A 240 18.94 0.24 -10.75
C LYS A 240 19.62 -0.60 -9.64
N ASP A 241 19.36 -0.28 -8.38
CA ASP A 241 19.96 -0.93 -7.22
C ASP A 241 19.38 -2.34 -7.00
N LEU A 242 18.12 -2.56 -7.42
CA LEU A 242 17.43 -3.85 -7.25
C LEU A 242 17.19 -4.60 -8.56
N VAL A 243 16.99 -3.88 -9.66
CA VAL A 243 16.68 -4.49 -10.95
C VAL A 243 17.94 -4.44 -11.82
N PRO A 244 18.65 -5.56 -12.07
CA PRO A 244 19.86 -5.55 -12.90
C PRO A 244 19.56 -5.15 -14.35
N GLY A 245 20.56 -4.67 -15.08
CA GLY A 245 20.39 -4.27 -16.49
C GLY A 245 20.07 -5.45 -17.41
N SER A 246 20.45 -6.66 -16.99
CA SER A 246 20.15 -7.94 -17.64
C SER A 246 18.76 -8.50 -17.32
N ALA A 247 18.01 -7.91 -16.37
CA ALA A 247 16.66 -8.39 -16.07
C ALA A 247 15.74 -8.21 -17.29
N GLY A 248 15.06 -9.29 -17.69
CA GLY A 248 14.17 -9.34 -18.85
C GLY A 248 13.11 -10.44 -18.69
N ARG A 249 12.20 -10.53 -19.66
CA ARG A 249 11.15 -11.56 -19.73
C ARG A 249 11.35 -12.43 -20.97
N VAL A 250 11.05 -13.75 -20.86
CA VAL A 250 11.26 -14.71 -21.96
C VAL A 250 10.25 -14.51 -23.07
N ASP A 251 8.99 -14.19 -22.76
CA ASP A 251 7.95 -14.33 -23.78
C ASP A 251 6.78 -13.32 -23.71
N PRO A 252 6.28 -12.79 -24.85
CA PRO A 252 6.91 -12.78 -26.18
C PRO A 252 7.47 -11.42 -26.60
N PRO A 253 8.69 -11.41 -27.18
CA PRO A 253 9.30 -10.29 -27.90
C PRO A 253 8.50 -9.72 -29.10
N ARG A 254 7.27 -10.19 -29.36
CA ARG A 254 6.40 -9.71 -30.45
C ARG A 254 4.95 -9.43 -30.03
N GLY A 255 4.61 -9.61 -28.75
CA GLY A 255 3.22 -9.62 -28.30
C GLY A 255 2.41 -10.78 -28.92
N PRO A 256 1.21 -11.06 -28.39
CA PRO A 256 0.36 -12.11 -28.93
C PRO A 256 -0.11 -11.79 -30.35
N THR A 257 0.32 -12.60 -31.32
CA THR A 257 0.04 -12.42 -32.77
C THR A 257 -1.33 -12.94 -33.20
N SER A 258 -2.00 -13.74 -32.36
CA SER A 258 -3.35 -14.27 -32.59
C SER A 258 -4.35 -13.83 -31.48
N PRO A 259 -5.67 -13.84 -31.76
CA PRO A 259 -6.69 -13.64 -30.73
C PRO A 259 -6.59 -14.60 -29.54
N ASP A 260 -6.26 -15.87 -29.79
CA ASP A 260 -6.10 -16.88 -28.73
C ASP A 260 -4.87 -16.60 -27.85
N ALA A 261 -3.76 -16.19 -28.46
CA ALA A 261 -2.58 -15.76 -27.72
C ALA A 261 -2.87 -14.51 -26.88
N ARG A 262 -3.73 -13.58 -27.36
CA ARG A 262 -4.15 -12.39 -26.59
C ARG A 262 -4.97 -12.80 -25.39
N LYS A 263 -5.92 -13.70 -25.59
CA LYS A 263 -6.79 -14.23 -24.52
C LYS A 263 -5.97 -15.00 -23.47
N ALA A 264 -5.05 -15.85 -23.91
CA ALA A 264 -4.14 -16.58 -23.02
C ALA A 264 -3.24 -15.63 -22.23
N TYR A 265 -2.71 -14.58 -22.87
CA TYR A 265 -1.89 -13.56 -22.22
C TYR A 265 -2.69 -12.73 -21.19
N GLN A 266 -3.91 -12.30 -21.53
CA GLN A 266 -4.81 -11.62 -20.60
C GLN A 266 -5.20 -12.51 -19.40
N GLY A 267 -5.22 -13.83 -19.57
CA GLY A 267 -5.44 -14.78 -18.48
C GLY A 267 -4.27 -14.93 -17.51
N ARG A 268 -3.08 -14.37 -17.80
CA ARG A 268 -1.89 -14.49 -16.92
C ARG A 268 -1.93 -13.55 -15.71
N PHE A 269 -2.80 -12.53 -15.75
CA PHE A 269 -2.90 -11.55 -14.69
C PHE A 269 -4.33 -11.04 -14.52
N GLN A 270 -4.60 -10.51 -13.35
CA GLN A 270 -5.86 -9.86 -13.02
C GLN A 270 -5.63 -8.37 -12.84
N VAL A 271 -6.69 -7.59 -13.05
CA VAL A 271 -6.71 -6.13 -12.89
C VAL A 271 -7.85 -5.78 -11.95
N HIS A 272 -7.58 -4.89 -11.01
CA HIS A 272 -8.60 -4.25 -10.18
C HIS A 272 -8.35 -2.75 -10.15
N VAL A 273 -9.37 -1.97 -10.47
CA VAL A 273 -9.33 -0.51 -10.47
C VAL A 273 -10.28 0.01 -9.39
N ALA A 274 -9.88 1.06 -8.68
CA ALA A 274 -10.76 1.78 -7.77
C ALA A 274 -11.93 2.43 -8.54
N TRP A 275 -13.05 2.65 -7.85
CA TRP A 275 -14.20 3.33 -8.41
C TRP A 275 -13.91 4.78 -8.78
N SER A 276 -12.92 5.45 -8.19
CA SER A 276 -12.45 6.76 -8.66
C SER A 276 -11.52 6.73 -9.87
N GLY A 277 -11.08 5.54 -10.30
CA GLY A 277 -10.23 5.40 -11.48
C GLY A 277 -8.83 6.01 -11.36
N ASP A 278 -8.32 6.17 -10.14
CA ASP A 278 -7.02 6.81 -9.82
C ASP A 278 -5.99 5.86 -9.20
N LEU A 279 -6.43 4.72 -8.67
CA LEU A 279 -5.61 3.65 -8.14
C LEU A 279 -6.02 2.31 -8.75
N ALA A 280 -5.04 1.48 -9.10
CA ALA A 280 -5.30 0.13 -9.58
C ALA A 280 -4.21 -0.85 -9.12
N VAL A 281 -4.54 -2.13 -9.12
CA VAL A 281 -3.58 -3.22 -8.91
C VAL A 281 -3.63 -4.18 -10.08
N THR A 282 -2.47 -4.60 -10.55
CA THR A 282 -2.33 -5.77 -11.43
C THR A 282 -1.49 -6.84 -10.74
N PHE A 283 -1.89 -8.09 -10.86
CA PHE A 283 -1.19 -9.18 -10.20
C PHE A 283 -1.37 -10.50 -10.95
N GLY A 284 -0.39 -11.39 -10.85
CA GLY A 284 -0.40 -12.65 -11.59
C GLY A 284 0.97 -13.30 -11.62
N SER A 285 1.22 -14.06 -12.69
CA SER A 285 2.50 -14.73 -12.93
C SER A 285 3.08 -14.31 -14.29
N SER A 286 4.41 -14.33 -14.39
CA SER A 286 5.18 -13.95 -15.57
C SER A 286 6.35 -14.90 -15.77
N GLU A 287 6.86 -15.02 -16.99
CA GLU A 287 8.01 -15.84 -17.33
C GLU A 287 9.24 -14.96 -17.58
N GLN A 288 10.35 -15.25 -16.90
CA GLN A 288 11.58 -14.47 -16.89
C GLN A 288 12.77 -15.22 -17.46
N THR A 289 13.64 -14.51 -18.18
CA THR A 289 14.80 -15.14 -18.82
C THR A 289 15.94 -15.11 -17.83
N LYS A 290 16.50 -16.27 -17.52
CA LYS A 290 17.78 -16.36 -16.83
C LYS A 290 18.93 -16.34 -17.84
N THR A 291 20.14 -16.04 -17.36
CA THR A 291 21.39 -16.40 -18.04
C THR A 291 21.32 -17.86 -18.54
N ASN A 292 21.78 -18.11 -19.77
CA ASN A 292 21.76 -19.41 -20.47
C ASN A 292 20.39 -19.94 -20.95
N SER A 293 19.38 -19.08 -21.08
CA SER A 293 18.07 -19.42 -21.70
C SER A 293 17.10 -20.23 -20.82
N ASP A 294 17.39 -20.43 -19.53
CA ASP A 294 16.41 -21.00 -18.60
C ASP A 294 15.25 -20.02 -18.36
N VAL A 295 14.02 -20.54 -18.37
CA VAL A 295 12.80 -19.77 -18.07
C VAL A 295 12.43 -19.97 -16.61
N GLU A 296 12.30 -18.88 -15.86
CA GLU A 296 11.82 -18.90 -14.48
C GLU A 296 10.45 -18.25 -14.40
N THR A 297 9.49 -18.92 -13.75
CA THR A 297 8.21 -18.30 -13.43
C THR A 297 8.39 -17.36 -12.26
N ALA A 298 7.77 -16.19 -12.31
CA ALA A 298 7.75 -15.24 -11.21
C ALA A 298 6.33 -14.70 -10.99
N SER A 299 5.90 -14.67 -9.75
CA SER A 299 4.71 -13.95 -9.34
C SER A 299 5.00 -12.46 -9.25
N PHE A 300 4.03 -11.63 -9.61
CA PHE A 300 4.14 -10.20 -9.47
C PHE A 300 2.87 -9.59 -8.90
N LEU A 301 3.04 -8.43 -8.28
CA LEU A 301 1.99 -7.48 -7.98
C LEU A 301 2.52 -6.08 -8.29
N LYS A 302 1.69 -5.26 -8.94
CA LYS A 302 2.00 -3.87 -9.26
C LYS A 302 0.85 -2.99 -8.81
N ILE A 303 1.16 -1.92 -8.10
CA ILE A 303 0.20 -0.85 -7.86
C ILE A 303 0.43 0.26 -8.88
N TRP A 304 -0.66 0.73 -9.46
CA TRP A 304 -0.70 1.78 -10.46
C TRP A 304 -1.43 2.99 -9.90
N ARG A 305 -0.88 4.16 -10.16
CA ARG A 305 -1.46 5.46 -9.83
C ARG A 305 -1.69 6.25 -11.11
N LYS A 306 -2.85 6.88 -11.24
CA LYS A 306 -3.14 7.78 -12.35
C LYS A 306 -2.60 9.18 -12.02
N GLY A 307 -1.65 9.65 -12.83
CA GLY A 307 -1.08 10.99 -12.69
C GLY A 307 -1.95 12.09 -13.30
N LEU A 308 -1.53 13.36 -13.14
CA LEU A 308 -2.23 14.57 -13.62
C LEU A 308 -2.64 14.52 -15.08
N SER A 309 -1.79 13.96 -15.95
CA SER A 309 -2.05 13.87 -17.38
C SER A 309 -3.04 12.75 -17.76
N GLY A 310 -3.65 12.09 -16.76
CA GLY A 310 -4.47 10.89 -16.95
C GLY A 310 -3.67 9.62 -17.24
N THR A 311 -2.34 9.67 -17.14
CA THR A 311 -1.46 8.52 -17.45
C THR A 311 -1.30 7.60 -16.24
N TRP A 312 -1.47 6.30 -16.44
CA TRP A 312 -1.19 5.29 -15.43
C TRP A 312 0.31 5.06 -15.29
N LYS A 313 0.80 5.11 -14.06
CA LYS A 313 2.19 4.87 -13.70
C LYS A 313 2.31 3.87 -12.56
N ILE A 314 3.36 3.07 -12.58
CA ILE A 314 3.63 2.09 -11.52
C ILE A 314 4.20 2.83 -10.29
N CYS A 315 3.53 2.76 -9.14
CA CYS A 315 4.02 3.32 -7.87
C CYS A 315 4.55 2.26 -6.90
N LEU A 316 4.20 0.98 -7.10
CA LEU A 316 4.79 -0.13 -6.37
C LEU A 316 5.00 -1.31 -7.32
N ASP A 317 6.17 -1.94 -7.23
CA ASP A 317 6.54 -3.09 -8.03
C ASP A 317 7.18 -4.20 -7.17
N ILE A 318 6.51 -5.34 -7.07
CA ILE A 318 7.01 -6.55 -6.40
C ILE A 318 7.05 -7.71 -7.39
N GLU A 319 8.16 -8.45 -7.36
CA GLU A 319 8.37 -9.63 -8.21
C GLU A 319 9.11 -10.71 -7.42
N ILE A 320 8.51 -11.90 -7.33
CA ILE A 320 8.99 -13.03 -6.53
C ILE A 320 9.13 -14.25 -7.44
N PRO A 321 10.33 -14.83 -7.57
CA PRO A 321 10.51 -16.07 -8.30
C PRO A 321 9.69 -17.22 -7.71
N VAL A 322 9.13 -18.04 -8.58
CA VAL A 322 8.41 -19.26 -8.26
C VAL A 322 9.37 -20.42 -8.50
N PRO A 323 9.83 -21.12 -7.45
CA PRO A 323 10.71 -22.27 -7.61
C PRO A 323 10.04 -23.33 -8.49
N PRO A 324 10.81 -24.07 -9.31
CA PRO A 324 10.25 -25.20 -10.05
C PRO A 324 9.66 -26.21 -9.06
N GLU A 325 8.53 -26.81 -9.44
CA GLU A 325 7.91 -27.86 -8.64
C GLU A 325 8.93 -28.99 -8.50
N LYS A 326 9.32 -29.34 -7.26
CA LYS A 326 10.18 -30.50 -7.05
C LYS A 326 9.38 -31.70 -7.52
N GLU A 327 9.85 -32.39 -8.57
CA GLU A 327 9.30 -33.68 -8.97
C GLU A 327 9.19 -34.53 -7.71
N LYS A 328 7.96 -34.95 -7.38
CA LYS A 328 7.73 -35.90 -6.30
C LYS A 328 8.39 -37.20 -6.73
N THR A 329 9.64 -37.40 -6.33
CA THR A 329 10.26 -38.73 -6.40
C THR A 329 9.38 -39.65 -5.58
N SER A 330 8.71 -40.56 -6.29
CA SER A 330 7.79 -41.57 -5.77
C SER A 330 8.50 -42.53 -4.83
#